data_AF-A0A940U9P7-F1
#
_entry.id   AF-A0A940U9P7-F1
#
_cell.length_a   1.000
_cell.length_b   1.000
_cell.length_c   1.000
_cell.angle_alpha   90.00
_cell.angle_beta   90.00
_cell.angle_gamma   90.00
#
_symmetry.space_group_name_H-M   'P 1'
#
loop_
_entity.id
_entity.type
_entity.pdbx_description
1 polymer ?
#
loop_
_entity_poly.entity_id
_entity_poly.type
_entity_poly.pdbx_seq_one_letter_code
_entity_poly.pdbx_strand_id
1 'polypeptide(L)' 'MSKNGMGRRDFMKSSLAGIGSLFFLPANGAELGLQTQREKSGERKIIHRTLGKTGIKLPPINMGVMNSDNPNLVRAAL' A
#
# COMPACT_ATOMS: atom_id res chain seq x y z
N MET A 1 -23.18 19.44 -33.33
CA MET A 1 -22.59 18.90 -32.09
C MET A 1 -22.88 17.40 -32.03
N SER A 2 -21.89 16.56 -32.32
CA SER A 2 -22.04 15.09 -32.29
C SER A 2 -22.18 14.63 -30.83
N LYS A 3 -23.29 13.96 -30.50
CA LYS A 3 -23.49 13.33 -29.18
C LYS A 3 -22.65 12.06 -29.12
N ASN A 4 -21.41 12.21 -28.65
CA ASN A 4 -20.48 11.09 -28.46
C ASN A 4 -20.87 10.29 -27.20
N GLY A 5 -21.86 9.40 -27.32
CA GLY A 5 -22.23 8.45 -26.27
C GLY A 5 -22.05 7.01 -26.74
N MET A 6 -21.47 6.15 -25.89
CA MET A 6 -21.41 4.70 -26.17
C MET A 6 -22.83 4.11 -26.18
N GLY A 7 -23.16 3.36 -27.24
CA GLY A 7 -24.41 2.63 -27.32
C GLY A 7 -24.48 1.49 -26.30
N ARG A 8 -25.69 1.06 -25.92
CA ARG A 8 -25.89 -0.04 -24.94
C ARG A 8 -25.15 -1.32 -25.33
N ARG A 9 -25.19 -1.69 -26.61
CA ARG A 9 -24.48 -2.88 -27.11
C ARG A 9 -22.96 -2.72 -27.04
N ASP A 10 -22.45 -1.52 -27.28
CA ASP A 10 -21.01 -1.25 -27.22
C ASP A 10 -20.52 -1.23 -25.77
N PHE A 11 -21.36 -0.75 -24.83
CA PHE A 11 -21.14 -0.86 -23.39
C PHE A 11 -21.13 -2.32 -22.89
N MET A 12 -22.06 -3.14 -23.38
CA MET A 12 -22.09 -4.57 -23.02
C MET A 12 -20.87 -5.30 -23.58
N LYS A 13 -20.43 -4.96 -24.81
CA LYS A 13 -19.21 -5.53 -25.41
C LYS A 13 -17.96 -5.09 -24.65
N SER A 14 -17.84 -3.82 -24.26
CA SER A 14 -16.68 -3.34 -23.51
C SER A 14 -16.61 -3.92 -22.10
N SER A 15 -17.76 -4.08 -21.43
CA SER A 15 -17.84 -4.73 -20.12
C SER A 15 -17.47 -6.21 -20.19
N LEU A 16 -17.97 -6.93 -21.19
CA LEU A 16 -17.64 -8.35 -21.39
C LEU A 16 -16.17 -8.54 -21.76
N ALA A 17 -15.59 -7.66 -22.58
CA ALA A 17 -14.16 -7.71 -22.91
C ALA A 17 -13.27 -7.44 -21.69
N GLY A 18 -13.66 -6.51 -20.81
CA GLY A 18 -12.93 -6.19 -19.58
C GLY A 18 -12.97 -7.29 -18.52
N ILE A 19 -14.07 -8.06 -18.44
CA ILE A 19 -14.18 -9.19 -17.50
C ILE A 19 -13.60 -10.47 -18.10
N GLY A 20 -13.76 -10.68 -19.41
CA GLY A 20 -13.23 -11.85 -20.12
C GLY A 20 -11.71 -11.95 -20.07
N SER A 21 -11.00 -10.82 -20.05
CA SER A 21 -9.54 -10.78 -19.90
C SER A 21 -9.05 -11.28 -18.53
N LEU A 22 -9.92 -11.27 -17.50
CA LEU A 22 -9.59 -11.75 -16.16
C LEU A 22 -9.47 -13.28 -16.11
N PHE A 23 -10.16 -14.00 -17.00
CA PHE A 23 -10.13 -15.47 -17.07
C PHE A 23 -8.91 -16.02 -17.82
N PHE A 24 -8.31 -15.22 -18.70
CA PHE A 24 -7.08 -15.57 -19.40
C PHE A 24 -5.82 -15.07 -18.69
N LEU A 25 -5.96 -14.44 -17.52
CA LEU A 25 -4.82 -13.98 -16.73
C LEU A 25 -4.12 -15.18 -16.06
N PRO A 26 -2.80 -15.36 -16.25
CA PRO A 26 -2.06 -16.40 -15.55
C PRO A 26 -2.11 -16.12 -14.04
N ALA A 27 -2.36 -17.17 -13.24
CA ALA A 27 -2.46 -17.09 -11.77
C ALA A 27 -1.22 -16.49 -11.07
N ASN A 28 -0.12 -16.27 -11.80
CA ASN A 28 1.14 -15.76 -11.30
C ASN A 28 1.50 -14.34 -11.78
N GLY A 29 0.58 -13.53 -12.32
CA GLY A 29 0.94 -12.17 -12.75
C GLY A 29 -0.19 -11.15 -12.96
N ALA A 30 -0.09 -10.06 -12.19
CA ALA A 30 -0.74 -8.74 -12.33
C ALA A 30 -2.18 -8.64 -11.79
N GLU A 31 -2.41 -8.21 -10.54
CA GLU A 31 -2.27 -6.80 -10.12
C GLU A 31 -2.72 -5.79 -11.20
N LEU A 32 -4.00 -5.90 -11.61
CA LEU A 32 -4.73 -4.80 -12.21
C LEU A 32 -5.09 -3.77 -11.14
N GLY A 33 -4.22 -2.77 -10.96
CA GLY A 33 -4.64 -1.39 -10.73
C GLY A 33 -5.15 -0.97 -9.35
N LEU A 34 -4.99 -1.76 -8.29
CA LEU A 34 -4.91 -1.19 -6.93
C LEU A 34 -3.43 -1.09 -6.57
N GLN A 35 -2.88 0.11 -6.62
CA GLN A 35 -1.65 0.44 -5.90
C GLN A 35 -1.87 0.26 -4.39
N THR A 36 -1.98 -0.99 -3.94
CA THR A 36 -1.61 -1.31 -2.58
C THR A 36 -0.10 -1.25 -2.56
N GLN A 37 0.45 -0.30 -1.83
CA GLN A 37 1.88 -0.26 -1.58
C GLN A 37 2.26 -1.63 -1.03
N ARG A 38 2.93 -2.45 -1.84
CA ARG A 38 3.72 -3.56 -1.32
C ARG A 38 4.77 -2.93 -0.42
N GLU A 39 4.47 -2.85 0.86
CA GLU A 39 5.50 -2.73 1.87
C GLU A 39 6.51 -3.82 1.56
N LYS A 40 7.75 -3.40 1.29
CA LYS A 40 8.89 -4.31 1.24
C LYS A 40 8.98 -4.96 2.62
N SER A 41 8.32 -6.10 2.80
CA SER A 41 8.47 -7.02 3.93
C SER A 41 9.80 -7.77 3.86
N GLY A 42 10.89 -7.05 3.55
CA GLY A 42 12.19 -7.47 4.01
C GLY A 42 12.28 -6.98 5.44
N GLU A 43 12.58 -7.87 6.39
CA GLU A 43 12.89 -7.50 7.77
C GLU A 43 13.99 -6.42 7.76
N ARG A 44 13.59 -5.15 7.77
CA ARG A 44 14.53 -4.05 7.88
C ARG A 44 15.04 -4.11 9.30
N LYS A 45 16.20 -4.74 9.49
CA LYS A 45 16.87 -4.84 10.78
C LYS A 45 17.04 -3.44 11.37
N ILE A 46 16.23 -3.12 12.37
CA ILE A 46 16.31 -1.83 13.07
C ILE A 46 17.65 -1.79 13.81
N ILE A 47 18.52 -0.86 13.42
CA ILE A 47 19.80 -0.63 14.10
C ILE A 47 19.50 -0.07 15.50
N HIS A 48 20.17 -0.56 16.53
CA HIS A 48 20.05 -0.06 17.91
C HIS A 48 21.39 0.50 18.40
N ARG A 49 21.34 1.56 19.21
CA ARG A 49 22.48 2.24 19.83
C ARG A 49 22.26 2.44 21.32
N THR A 50 23.35 2.49 22.09
CA THR A 50 23.28 2.71 23.53
C THR A 50 23.01 4.19 23.84
N LEU A 51 22.07 4.46 24.73
CA LEU A 51 21.76 5.78 25.24
C LEU A 51 22.81 6.21 26.26
N GLY A 52 23.84 6.93 25.83
CA GLY A 52 24.93 7.41 26.70
C GLY A 52 25.58 6.27 27.49
N LYS A 53 25.76 6.47 28.80
CA LYS A 53 26.30 5.45 29.73
C LYS A 53 25.22 4.63 30.45
N THR A 54 23.96 4.72 30.02
CA THR A 54 22.83 4.06 30.73
C THR A 54 22.73 2.56 30.46
N GLY A 55 23.36 2.07 29.40
CA GLY A 55 23.24 0.66 28.95
C GLY A 55 21.94 0.35 28.19
N ILE A 56 21.01 1.31 28.09
CA ILE A 56 19.74 1.14 27.36
C ILE A 56 20.01 1.23 25.86
N LYS A 57 19.54 0.24 25.08
CA LYS A 57 19.65 0.23 23.61
C LYS A 57 18.36 0.71 22.97
N LEU A 58 18.45 1.71 22.10
CA LEU A 58 17.32 2.33 21.41
C LEU A 58 17.65 2.52 19.92
N PRO A 59 16.65 2.56 19.01
CA PRO A 59 16.90 2.91 17.63
C PRO A 59 17.43 4.35 17.52
N PRO A 60 18.24 4.68 16.51
CA PRO A 60 18.69 6.06 16.26
C PRO A 60 17.55 7.05 16.02
N ILE A 61 16.40 6.57 15.54
CA ILE A 61 15.21 7.36 15.26
C ILE A 61 14.08 6.81 16.15
N ASN A 62 13.49 7.66 16.98
CA ASN A 62 12.37 7.31 17.86
C ASN A 62 11.21 8.28 17.60
N MET A 63 10.00 7.88 17.99
CA MET A 63 8.82 8.74 17.99
C MET A 63 8.85 9.70 19.19
N GLY A 64 8.84 11.01 18.94
CA GLY A 64 8.65 12.02 19.98
C GLY A 64 7.17 12.26 20.24
N VAL A 65 6.70 12.02 21.48
CA VAL A 65 5.26 12.00 21.80
C VAL A 65 4.68 13.33 22.31
N MET A 66 5.45 14.43 22.26
CA MET A 66 5.16 15.68 23.00
C MET A 66 3.67 16.04 23.10
N ASN A 67 2.94 16.11 21.97
CA ASN A 67 1.47 16.24 21.90
C ASN A 67 0.88 15.33 20.81
N SER A 68 1.23 14.04 20.78
CA SER A 68 0.62 13.11 19.82
C SER A 68 -0.72 12.58 20.34
N ASP A 69 -1.82 13.25 20.01
CA ASP A 69 -3.18 12.85 20.41
C ASP A 69 -3.76 11.71 19.57
N ASN A 70 -3.07 11.30 18.51
CA ASN A 70 -3.52 10.24 17.62
C ASN A 70 -2.91 8.88 18.02
N PRO A 71 -3.72 7.93 18.55
CA PRO A 71 -3.23 6.62 18.99
C PRO A 71 -2.68 5.77 17.84
N ASN A 72 -3.11 6.01 16.60
CA ASN A 72 -2.63 5.26 15.45
C ASN A 72 -1.15 5.54 15.15
N LEU A 73 -0.68 6.74 15.45
CA LEU A 73 0.74 7.10 15.27
C LEU A 73 1.64 6.34 16.25
N VAL A 74 1.18 6.21 17.50
CA VAL A 74 1.88 5.39 18.51
C VAL A 74 1.93 3.94 18.07
N ARG A 75 0.82 3.39 17.54
CA ARG A 75 0.77 2.00 17.05
C ARG A 75 1.71 1.74 15.87
N ALA A 76 1.92 2.73 15.01
CA ALA A 76 2.84 2.59 13.88
C ALA A 76 4.32 2.73 14.27
N ALA A 77 4.60 3.31 15.45
CA ALA A 77 5.95 3.52 15.95
C ALA A 77 6.47 2.37 16.82
N LEU A 78 5.57 1.53 17.35
CA LEU A 78 5.87 0.28 18.05
C LEU A 78 6.17 -0.84 17.06
#